data_AF-A0A919NDM2-F1
#
_entry.id   AF-A0A919NDM2-F1
#
_cell.length_a   1.000
_cell.length_b   1.000
_cell.length_c   1.000
_cell.angle_alpha   90.00
_cell.angle_beta   90.00
_cell.angle_gamma   90.00
#
_symmetry.space_group_name_H-M   'P 1'
#
loop_
_entity.id
_entity.type
_entity.pdbx_description
1 polymer ?
#
loop_
_entity_poly.entity_id
_entity_poly.type
_entity_poly.pdbx_seq_one_letter_code
_entity_poly.pdbx_strand_id
1 'polypeptide(L)' 'MAASKAEVIRAVSAPLYYRLLVSGDPLDEATADRAAEAAAAAARAGVYTPVSGSR' A
#
# COMPACT_ATOMS: atom_id res chain seq x y z
N MET A 1 17.36 -6.42 5.38
CA MET A 1 15.93 -6.17 5.64
C MET A 1 15.23 -6.42 4.31
N ALA A 2 14.35 -7.43 4.19
CA ALA A 2 13.61 -7.62 2.93
C ALA A 2 12.72 -6.40 2.67
N ALA A 3 12.16 -6.25 1.47
CA ALA A 3 11.02 -5.35 1.30
C ALA A 3 10.06 -5.56 2.47
N SER A 4 9.78 -4.52 3.24
CA SER A 4 9.09 -4.69 4.51
C SER A 4 7.68 -5.18 4.16
N LYS A 5 7.39 -6.46 4.40
CA LYS A 5 6.04 -7.03 4.20
C LYS A 5 4.98 -6.16 4.89
N ALA A 6 5.37 -5.53 6.01
CA ALA A 6 4.55 -4.56 6.72
C ALA A 6 4.26 -3.29 5.91
N GLU A 7 5.22 -2.75 5.13
CA GLU A 7 4.99 -1.58 4.28
C GLU A 7 4.04 -1.90 3.11
N VAL A 8 4.12 -3.11 2.55
CA VAL A 8 3.14 -3.56 1.54
C VAL A 8 1.73 -3.59 2.15
N ILE A 9 1.58 -4.17 3.34
CA ILE A 9 0.29 -4.23 4.04
C ILE A 9 -0.22 -2.83 4.39
N ARG A 10 0.65 -1.95 4.87
CA ARG A 10 0.30 -0.55 5.17
C ARG A 10 -0.18 0.19 3.94
N ALA A 11 0.44 -0.03 2.79
CA ALA A 11 0.03 0.60 1.54
C ALA A 11 -1.36 0.16 1.05
N VAL A 12 -1.82 -1.02 1.44
CA VAL A 12 -3.22 -1.44 1.21
C VAL A 12 -4.16 -0.67 2.11
N SER A 13 -3.90 -0.64 3.42
CA SER A 13 -4.85 -0.11 4.41
C SER A 13 -4.87 1.41 4.52
N ALA A 14 -3.74 2.09 4.32
CA ALA A 14 -3.61 3.54 4.49
C ALA A 14 -4.63 4.36 3.66
N PRO A 15 -4.81 4.14 2.34
CA PRO A 15 -5.81 4.88 1.58
C PRO A 15 -7.24 4.61 2.06
N LEU A 16 -7.54 3.40 2.56
CA LEU A 16 -8.88 3.07 3.10
C LEU A 16 -9.14 3.80 4.41
N TYR A 17 -8.14 3.86 5.30
CA TYR A 17 -8.23 4.65 6.53
C TYR A 17 -8.33 6.14 6.27
N TYR A 18 -7.55 6.67 5.32
CA TYR A 18 -7.68 8.07 4.90
C TYR A 18 -9.09 8.35 4.40
N ARG A 19 -9.64 7.44 3.58
CA ARG A 19 -10.97 7.59 3.02
C ARG A 19 -12.05 7.65 4.10
N LEU A 20 -11.99 6.71 5.04
CA LEU A 20 -12.93 6.56 6.14
C LEU A 20 -12.83 7.71 7.17
N LEU A 21 -11.61 8.07 7.57
CA LEU A 21 -11.39 8.93 8.74
C LEU A 21 -11.13 10.40 8.37
N VAL A 22 -10.64 10.66 7.16
CA VAL A 22 -10.21 12.01 6.74
C VAL A 22 -11.16 12.60 5.71
N SER A 23 -11.40 11.93 4.58
CA SER A 23 -12.28 12.47 3.53
C SER A 23 -13.77 12.22 3.78
N GLY A 24 -14.12 11.10 4.43
CA GLY A 24 -15.50 10.65 4.57
C GLY A 24 -16.13 10.11 3.28
N ASP A 25 -15.35 9.87 2.22
CA ASP A 25 -15.87 9.32 0.96
C ASP A 25 -16.40 7.88 1.13
N PRO A 26 -17.37 7.44 0.31
CA PRO A 26 -17.93 6.10 0.39
C PRO A 26 -16.88 5.00 0.25
N LEU A 27 -16.82 4.07 1.20
CA LEU A 27 -15.91 2.93 1.18
C LEU A 27 -16.66 1.68 0.71
N ASP A 28 -16.28 1.15 -0.46
CA ASP A 28 -16.87 -0.04 -1.06
C ASP A 28 -15.78 -1.07 -1.45
N GLU A 29 -16.22 -2.26 -1.88
CA GLU A 29 -15.34 -3.35 -2.27
C GLU A 29 -14.43 -2.97 -3.45
N ALA A 30 -14.96 -2.24 -4.42
CA ALA A 30 -14.17 -1.75 -5.56
C ALA A 30 -13.02 -0.82 -5.12
N THR A 31 -13.21 -0.03 -4.06
CA THR A 31 -12.14 0.80 -3.48
C THR A 31 -11.07 -0.05 -2.80
N ALA A 32 -11.48 -1.11 -2.09
CA ALA A 32 -10.57 -2.07 -1.47
C ALA A 32 -9.73 -2.81 -2.52
N ASP A 33 -10.37 -3.28 -3.59
CA ASP A 33 -9.70 -3.97 -4.70
C ASP A 33 -8.63 -3.09 -5.34
N ARG A 34 -8.97 -1.82 -5.65
CA ARG A 34 -8.00 -0.88 -6.22
C ARG A 34 -6.81 -0.63 -5.30
N ALA A 35 -7.04 -0.52 -3.99
CA ALA A 35 -5.95 -0.34 -3.03
C ALA A 35 -5.03 -1.57 -2.99
N ALA A 36 -5.61 -2.77 -3.02
CA ALA A 36 -4.87 -4.03 -3.07
C ALA A 36 -4.05 -4.15 -4.38
N GLU A 37 -4.67 -3.86 -5.52
CA GLU A 37 -4.01 -3.89 -6.84
C GLU A 37 -2.84 -2.91 -6.92
N ALA A 38 -3.03 -1.68 -6.44
CA ALA A 38 -1.99 -0.65 -6.42
C ALA A 38 -0.80 -1.05 -5.54
N ALA A 39 -1.05 -1.54 -4.32
CA ALA A 39 0.00 -2.01 -3.43
C ALA A 39 0.74 -3.22 -4.02
N ALA A 40 0.03 -4.16 -4.65
CA ALA A 40 0.62 -5.32 -5.31
C ALA A 40 1.48 -4.91 -6.51
N ALA A 41 1.03 -3.94 -7.31
CA ALA A 41 1.81 -3.40 -8.42
C ALA A 41 3.10 -2.73 -7.93
N ALA A 42 3.02 -1.89 -6.90
CA ALA A 42 4.19 -1.24 -6.28
C ALA A 42 5.18 -2.25 -5.70
N ALA A 43 4.69 -3.32 -5.05
CA ALA A 43 5.53 -4.40 -4.55
C ALA A 43 6.26 -5.14 -5.68
N ARG A 44 5.56 -5.48 -6.78
CA ARG A 44 6.17 -6.10 -7.96
C ARG A 44 7.20 -5.19 -8.63
N ALA A 45 6.99 -3.88 -8.60
CA ALA A 45 7.93 -2.89 -9.10
C ALA A 45 9.13 -2.64 -8.15
N GLY A 46 9.16 -3.29 -6.99
CA GLY A 46 10.27 -3.17 -6.02
C GLY A 46 10.25 -1.89 -5.18
N VAL A 47 9.15 -1.11 -5.18
CA VAL A 47 9.04 0.17 -4.44
C VAL A 47 9.34 0.02 -2.94
N TYR A 48 8.94 -1.12 -2.35
CA TYR A 48 9.16 -1.38 -0.94
C TYR A 48 10.49 -2.07 -0.63
N THR A 49 11.33 -2.34 -1.63
CA THR A 49 12.67 -2.89 -1.39
C THR A 49 13.55 -1.82 -0.76
N PRO A 50 14.22 -2.09 0.36
CA PRO A 50 15.17 -1.14 0.88
C PRO A 50 16.28 -0.95 -0.13
N VAL A 51 16.67 0.30 -0.35
CA VAL A 51 17.82 0.60 -1.18
C VAL A 51 19.01 -0.09 -0.54
N SER A 52 19.55 -1.12 -1.20
CA SER A 52 20.80 -1.73 -0.77
C SER A 52 21.89 -0.73 -1.12
N GLY A 53 22.15 0.21 -0.21
CA GLY A 53 23.30 1.08 -0.33
C GLY A 53 24.54 0.20 -0.38
N SER A 54 25.29 0.24 -1.48
CA SER A 54 26.61 -0.35 -1.54
C SER A 54 27.46 0.30 -0.45
N ARG A 55 27.78 -0.47 0.59
CA ARG A 55 28.78 -0.13 1.58
C ARG A 55 29.76 -1.28 1.65
#